data_AF-A0A6J4WX56-F1
#
_entry.id   AF-A0A6J4WX56-F1
#
_cell.length_a   1.000
_cell.length_b   1.000
_cell.length_c   1.000
_cell.angle_alpha   90.00
_cell.angle_beta   90.00
_cell.angle_gamma   90.00
#
_symmetry.space_group_name_H-M   'P 1'
#
loop_
_entity.id
_entity.type
_entity.pdbx_description
1 polymer ?
#
loop_
_entity_poly.entity_id
_entity_poly.type
_entity_poly.pdbx_seq_one_letter_code
_entity_poly.pdbx_strand_id
1 'polypeptide(L)' 'MNINKRYIVDEHGNPKEVVILLEDYRKIEELLGLDLDDEAVKQLREARKDRESGNKDAYVDLDSI' A
#
# COMPACT_ATOMS: atom_id res chain seq x y z
N MET A 1 8.41 8.92 4.93
CA MET A 1 8.34 7.68 5.73
C MET A 1 9.73 7.40 6.28
N ASN A 2 9.88 7.21 7.58
CA ASN A 2 11.14 6.77 8.19
C ASN A 2 10.96 5.34 8.67
N ILE A 3 11.81 4.41 8.23
CA ILE A 3 11.69 2.97 8.52
C ILE A 3 12.77 2.62 9.52
N ASN A 4 12.38 2.18 10.71
CA ASN A 4 13.31 1.70 11.71
C ASN A 4 13.82 0.33 11.27
N LYS A 5 15.11 0.27 10.92
CA LYS A 5 15.72 -0.94 10.37
C LYS A 5 17.09 -1.22 10.97
N ARG A 6 17.37 -2.50 11.18
CA ARG A 6 18.68 -3.01 11.57
C ARG A 6 19.16 -4.01 10.52
N TYR A 7 20.35 -3.78 9.98
CA TYR A 7 20.98 -4.71 9.06
C TYR A 7 21.73 -5.80 9.82
N ILE A 8 21.64 -7.03 9.33
CA ILE A 8 22.48 -8.17 9.71
C ILE A 8 23.44 -8.40 8.55
N VAL A 9 24.74 -8.39 8.84
CA VAL A 9 25.80 -8.51 7.85
C VAL A 9 26.38 -9.91 7.80
N ASP A 10 26.94 -10.31 6.66
CA ASP A 10 27.69 -11.55 6.49
C ASP A 10 29.15 -11.42 7.00
N GLU A 11 29.93 -12.49 6.81
CA GLU A 11 31.35 -12.56 7.22
C GLU A 11 32.25 -11.54 6.50
N HIS A 12 31.81 -11.02 5.35
CA HIS A 12 32.50 -10.00 4.57
C HIS A 12 32.01 -8.58 4.89
N GLY A 13 31.05 -8.44 5.82
CA GLY A 13 30.43 -7.16 6.18
C GLY A 13 29.34 -6.69 5.21
N ASN A 14 28.91 -7.52 4.26
CA ASN A 14 27.84 -7.17 3.34
C ASN A 14 26.47 -7.37 4.00
N PRO A 15 25.48 -6.48 3.77
CA PRO A 15 24.13 -6.68 4.26
C PRO A 15 23.52 -7.96 3.69
N LYS A 16 23.10 -8.87 4.57
CA LYS A 16 22.46 -10.14 4.21
C LYS A 16 20.97 -10.13 4.53
N GLU A 17 20.61 -9.62 5.70
CA GLU A 17 19.22 -9.58 6.17
C GLU A 17 18.92 -8.21 6.80
N VAL A 18 17.63 -7.87 6.88
CA VAL A 18 17.16 -6.66 7.53
C VAL A 18 16.02 -6.99 8.49
N VAL A 19 16.13 -6.49 9.72
CA VAL A 19 15.06 -6.55 10.71
C VAL A 19 14.38 -5.20 10.75
N ILE A 20 13.06 -5.20 10.56
CA ILE A 20 12.21 -4.01 10.63
C ILE A 20 11.05 -4.26 11.60
N LEU A 21 10.47 -3.18 12.11
CA LEU A 21 9.26 -3.27 12.93
C LEU A 21 8.08 -3.73 12.06
N LEU A 22 7.18 -4.53 12.64
CA LEU A 22 5.99 -5.02 11.94
C LEU A 22 5.08 -3.88 11.44
N GLU A 23 4.98 -2.80 12.21
CA GLU A 23 4.23 -1.61 11.79
C GLU A 23 4.84 -0.96 10.55
N ASP A 24 6.16 -0.85 10.50
CA ASP A 24 6.85 -0.30 9.33
C ASP A 24 6.71 -1.22 8.13
N TYR A 25 6.76 -2.55 8.33
CA TYR A 25 6.47 -3.53 7.28
C TYR A 25 5.06 -3.36 6.69
N ARG A 26 4.03 -3.30 7.54
CA ARG A 26 2.63 -3.12 7.09
C ARG A 26 2.44 -1.83 6.32
N LYS A 27 3.04 -0.72 6.76
CA LYS A 27 3.03 0.55 6.02
C LYS A 27 3.67 0.42 4.63
N ILE A 28 4.71 -0.40 4.49
CA ILE A 28 5.31 -0.67 3.18
C ILE A 28 4.34 -1.47 2.31
N GLU A 29 3.69 -2.49 2.86
CA GLU A 29 2.68 -3.27 2.14
C GLU A 29 1.54 -2.37 1.63
N GLU A 30 0.96 -1.55 2.50
CA GLU A 30 -0.12 -0.60 2.18
C GLU A 30 0.29 0.41 1.09
N LEU A 31 1.49 0.98 1.19
CA LEU A 31 2.00 1.95 0.21
C LEU A 31 2.24 1.32 -1.17
N LEU A 32 2.66 0.05 -1.19
CA LEU A 32 2.88 -0.70 -2.42
C LEU A 32 1.59 -1.39 -2.91
N GLY A 33 0.51 -1.36 -2.12
CA GLY A 33 -0.73 -2.08 -2.38
C GLY A 33 -0.57 -3.60 -2.40
N LEU A 34 0.42 -4.13 -1.66
CA LEU A 34 0.68 -5.57 -1.58
C LEU A 34 -0.30 -6.30 -0.63
N ASP A 35 -0.99 -5.53 0.21
CA ASP A 35 -2.06 -5.98 1.08
C ASP A 35 -3.42 -6.11 0.36
N LEU A 36 -3.51 -5.62 -0.88
CA LEU A 36 -4.74 -5.62 -1.66
C LEU A 36 -4.94 -6.94 -2.40
N ASP A 37 -6.15 -7.49 -2.34
CA ASP A 37 -6.55 -8.61 -3.18
C ASP A 37 -6.95 -8.16 -4.60
N ASP A 38 -7.11 -9.12 -5.50
CA ASP A 38 -7.45 -8.86 -6.92
C ASP A 38 -8.76 -8.07 -7.08
N GLU A 39 -9.72 -8.27 -6.18
CA GLU A 39 -11.01 -7.59 -6.20
C GLU A 39 -10.86 -6.13 -5.76
N ALA A 40 -10.12 -5.86 -4.69
CA ALA A 40 -9.78 -4.52 -4.26
C ALA A 40 -9.00 -3.76 -5.34
N VAL A 41 -8.03 -4.41 -5.99
CA VAL A 41 -7.29 -3.83 -7.13
C VAL A 41 -8.22 -3.48 -8.29
N LYS A 42 -9.17 -4.36 -8.61
CA LYS A 42 -10.17 -4.11 -9.65
C LYS A 42 -11.06 -2.92 -9.30
N GLN A 43 -11.60 -2.87 -8.08
CA GLN A 43 -12.45 -1.78 -7.61
C GLN A 43 -11.72 -0.43 -7.63
N LEU A 44 -10.43 -0.39 -7.24
CA LEU A 44 -9.62 0.82 -7.34
C LEU A 44 -9.44 1.30 -8.78
N ARG A 45 -9.27 0.38 -9.74
CA ARG A 45 -9.18 0.71 -11.17
C ARG A 45 -10.50 1.27 -11.70
N GLU A 46 -11.62 0.67 -11.33
CA GLU A 46 -12.96 1.13 -11.70
C GLU A 46 -13.24 2.52 -11.12
N ALA A 47 -13.02 2.70 -9.81
CA ALA A 47 -13.18 3.99 -9.14
C ALA A 47 -12.30 5.09 -9.77
N ARG A 48 -11.07 4.76 -10.16
CA ARG A 48 -10.19 5.70 -10.88
C ARG A 48 -10.80 6.09 -12.23
N LYS A 49 -11.31 5.13 -13.00
CA LYS A 49 -11.95 5.38 -14.30
C LYS A 49 -13.20 6.24 -14.16
N ASP A 50 -14.05 5.95 -13.18
CA ASP A 50 -15.25 6.75 -12.89
C ASP A 50 -14.87 8.20 -12.53
N ARG A 51 -13.83 8.38 -11.72
CA ARG A 51 -13.31 9.71 -11.39
C ARG A 51 -12.80 10.46 -12.62
N GLU A 52 -11.99 9.81 -13.45
CA GLU A 52 -11.39 10.43 -14.65
C GLU A 52 -12.43 10.75 -15.73
N SER A 53 -13.50 9.95 -15.82
CA SER A 53 -14.62 10.18 -16.74
C SER A 53 -15.70 11.11 -16.19
N GLY A 54 -15.63 11.50 -14.91
CA GLY A 54 -16.63 12.34 -14.26
C GLY A 54 -17.98 11.64 -14.03
N ASN A 55 -17.99 10.31 -13.91
CA ASN A 55 -19.18 9.52 -13.67
C ASN A 55 -19.72 9.75 -12.24
N LYS A 56 -20.64 10.71 -12.09
CA LYS A 56 -21.22 11.08 -10.79
C LYS A 56 -22.13 10.00 -10.20
N ASP A 57 -22.68 9.11 -11.02
CA ASP A 57 -23.57 8.04 -10.57
C ASP A 57 -22.83 6.97 -9.75
N ALA A 58 -21.50 6.91 -9.88
CA ALA A 58 -20.65 6.03 -9.08
C ALA A 58 -20.39 6.56 -7.64
N TYR A 59 -20.82 7.79 -7.32
CA TYR A 59 -20.61 8.40 -6.02
C TYR A 59 -21.90 8.43 -5.20
N VAL A 60 -21.77 8.28 -3.89
CA VAL A 60 -22.86 8.51 -2.94
C VAL A 60 -22.84 9.97 -2.47
N ASP A 61 -24.01 10.51 -2.16
CA ASP A 61 -24.12 11.85 -1.58
C ASP A 61 -23.52 11.87 -0.17
N LEU A 62 -22.80 12.95 0.16
CA LEU A 62 -22.16 13.09 1.47
C LEU A 62 -23.19 13.16 2.61
N ASP A 63 -24.37 13.73 2.35
CA ASP A 63 -25.47 13.82 3.33
C ASP A 63 -26.17 12.46 3.55
N SER A 64 -25.79 11.42 2.79
CA SER A 64 -26.31 10.05 2.90
C SER A 64 -25.42 9.11 3.73
N ILE A 65 -24.34 9.60 4.34
CA ILE A 65 -23.41 8.86 5.21
C ILE A 65 -23.49 9.43 6.63
#